data_AF-A0A9D9X981-F1
#
_entry.id   AF-A0A9D9X981-F1
#
_cell.length_a   1.000
_cell.length_b   1.000
_cell.length_c   1.000
_cell.angle_alpha   90.00
_cell.angle_beta   90.00
_cell.angle_gamma   90.00
#
_symmetry.space_group_name_H-M   'P 1'
#
loop_
_entity.id
_entity.type
_entity.pdbx_description
1 polymer ?
#
loop_
_entity_poly.entity_id
_entity_poly.type
_entity_poly.pdbx_seq_one_letter_code
_entity_poly.pdbx_strand_id
1 'polypeptide(L)' 'MTPQQLKLLRERLGLSQDEMAARLGYEGAQRRSIISKMESGRLRIQPATPRMASAIRRLQRMRGKV' A
#
# COMPACT_ATOMS: atom_id res chain seq x y z
N MET A 1 1.23 1.22 9.99
CA MET A 1 0.58 0.12 9.26
C MET A 1 1.54 -1.04 9.23
N THR A 2 1.12 -2.25 9.60
CA THR A 2 1.93 -3.47 9.53
C THR A 2 1.87 -4.12 8.15
N PRO A 3 2.80 -5.03 7.80
CA PRO A 3 2.73 -5.83 6.57
C PRO A 3 1.38 -6.54 6.36
N GLN A 4 0.86 -7.23 7.39
CA GLN A 4 -0.46 -7.86 7.30
C GLN A 4 -1.59 -6.84 7.10
N GLN A 5 -1.54 -5.68 7.77
CA GLN A 5 -2.56 -4.65 7.59
C GLN A 5 -2.58 -4.10 6.15
N LEU A 6 -1.41 -3.96 5.51
CA LEU A 6 -1.32 -3.53 4.12
C LEU A 6 -1.92 -4.57 3.17
N LYS A 7 -1.60 -5.85 3.39
CA LYS A 7 -2.14 -6.97 2.60
C LYS A 7 -3.65 -7.06 2.71
N LEU A 8 -4.19 -7.05 3.94
CA LEU A 8 -5.63 -7.09 4.19
C LEU A 8 -6.36 -5.88 3.59
N LEU A 9 -5.76 -4.70 3.67
CA LEU A 9 -6.31 -3.49 3.06
C LEU A 9 -6.37 -3.62 1.53
N ARG A 10 -5.30 -4.11 0.90
CA ARG A 10 -5.28 -4.37 -0.54
C ARG A 10 -6.39 -5.35 -0.94
N GLU A 11 -6.52 -6.45 -0.23
CA GLU A 11 -7.51 -7.51 -0.51
C GLU A 11 -8.95 -7.02 -0.29
N ARG A 12 -9.21 -6.28 0.79
CA ARG A 12 -10.53 -5.66 1.04
C ARG A 12 -10.96 -4.68 -0.04
N LEU A 13 -10.00 -4.02 -0.68
CA LEU A 13 -10.25 -3.09 -1.79
C LEU A 13 -10.31 -3.79 -3.15
N GLY A 14 -10.15 -5.13 -3.20
CA GLY A 14 -10.16 -5.91 -4.43
C GLY A 14 -8.97 -5.60 -5.35
N LEU A 15 -7.85 -5.11 -4.80
CA LEU A 15 -6.71 -4.65 -5.60
C LEU A 15 -5.65 -5.75 -5.77
N SER A 16 -5.07 -5.80 -6.96
CA SER A 16 -3.78 -6.43 -7.18
C SER A 16 -2.65 -5.64 -6.51
N GLN A 17 -1.49 -6.27 -6.34
CA GLN A 17 -0.30 -5.57 -5.84
C GLN A 17 0.12 -4.41 -6.74
N ASP A 18 -0.12 -4.52 -8.04
CA ASP A 18 0.26 -3.52 -9.03
C ASP A 18 -0.66 -2.29 -8.98
N GLU A 19 -1.97 -2.50 -8.82
CA GLU A 19 -2.95 -1.43 -8.63
C GLU A 19 -2.80 -0.74 -7.28
N MET A 20 -2.46 -1.49 -6.23
CA MET A 20 -2.10 -0.94 -4.92
C MET A 20 -0.86 -0.05 -5.03
N ALA A 21 0.15 -0.50 -5.78
CA ALA A 21 1.37 0.27 -6.03
C ALA A 21 1.04 1.59 -6.73
N ALA A 22 0.24 1.56 -7.80
CA ALA A 22 -0.20 2.74 -8.51
C ALA A 22 -0.97 3.72 -7.60
N ARG A 23 -1.88 3.23 -6.74
CA ARG A 23 -2.59 4.06 -5.76
C ARG A 23 -1.68 4.68 -4.70
N LEU A 24 -0.60 3.99 -4.33
CA LEU A 24 0.41 4.51 -3.40
C LEU A 24 1.41 5.46 -4.09
N GLY A 25 1.33 5.62 -5.41
CA GLY A 25 2.21 6.49 -6.19
C GLY A 25 3.54 5.85 -6.56
N TYR A 26 3.61 4.51 -6.57
CA TYR A 26 4.76 3.77 -7.07
C TYR A 26 4.64 3.57 -8.57
N GLU A 27 5.67 4.03 -9.28
CA GLU A 27 5.78 3.95 -10.73
C GLU A 27 6.93 3.03 -11.14
N GLY A 28 6.97 2.69 -12.43
CA GLY A 28 8.02 1.86 -13.02
C GLY A 28 7.83 0.35 -12.84
N ALA A 29 8.72 -0.41 -13.49
CA ALA A 29 8.62 -1.87 -13.61
C ALA A 29 8.70 -2.62 -12.27
N GLN A 30 9.27 -2.00 -11.23
CA GLN A 30 9.45 -2.63 -9.91
C GLN A 30 8.30 -2.40 -8.92
N ARG A 31 7.25 -1.66 -9.32
CA ARG A 31 6.17 -1.24 -8.41
C ARG A 31 5.47 -2.40 -7.70
N ARG A 32 5.17 -3.51 -8.41
CA ARG A 32 4.62 -4.74 -7.82
C ARG A 32 5.54 -5.34 -6.76
N SER A 33 6.83 -5.41 -7.07
CA SER A 33 7.86 -6.00 -6.21
C SER A 33 8.00 -5.22 -4.89
N ILE A 34 7.86 -3.89 -4.95
CA ILE A 34 7.85 -3.02 -3.76
C ILE A 34 6.70 -3.43 -2.82
N ILE A 35 5.48 -3.57 -3.33
CA ILE A 35 4.33 -3.98 -2.51
C ILE A 35 4.52 -5.39 -1.95
N SER A 36 4.98 -6.34 -2.75
CA SER A 36 5.27 -7.69 -2.27
C SER A 36 6.32 -7.71 -1.14
N LYS A 37 7.39 -6.90 -1.24
CA LYS A 37 8.39 -6.76 -0.18
C LYS A 37 7.81 -6.10 1.07
N MET A 38 6.90 -5.14 0.93
CA MET A 38 6.20 -4.52 2.05
C MET A 38 5.26 -5.48 2.77
N GLU A 39 4.48 -6.26 2.02
CA GLU A 39 3.53 -7.24 2.57
C GLU A 39 4.22 -8.43 3.25
N SER A 40 5.44 -8.76 2.82
CA SER A 40 6.29 -9.79 3.44
C SER A 40 7.15 -9.26 4.58
N GLY A 41 7.12 -7.95 4.87
CA GLY A 41 7.97 -7.33 5.90
C GLY A 41 9.44 -7.16 5.52
N ARG A 42 9.85 -7.58 4.33
CA ARG A 42 11.22 -7.39 3.80
C ARG A 42 11.54 -5.92 3.50
N LEU A 43 10.52 -5.10 3.27
CA LEU A 43 10.65 -3.65 3.12
C LEU A 43 9.78 -2.97 4.17
N ARG A 44 10.40 -2.10 4.97
CA ARG A 44 9.67 -1.30 5.96
C ARG A 44 8.73 -0.33 5.24
N ILE A 45 7.47 -0.31 5.65
CA ILE A 45 6.47 0.65 5.15
C ILE A 45 6.81 2.02 5.76
N GLN A 46 7.66 2.78 5.10
CA GLN A 46 7.96 4.17 5.44
C GLN A 46 7.36 5.06 4.36
N PRO A 47 6.57 6.09 4.70
CA PRO A 47 6.12 7.09 3.73
C PRO A 47 7.33 7.83 3.16
N ALA A 48 7.93 7.27 2.11
CA ALA A 48 9.09 7.84 1.42
C ALA A 48 8.75 9.18 0.74
N THR A 49 7.47 9.43 0.47
CA THR A 49 7.00 10.67 -0.15
C THR A 49 5.71 11.18 0.51
N PRO A 50 5.45 12.49 0.50
CA PRO A 50 4.18 13.08 0.95
C PRO A 50 2.95 12.53 0.22
N ARG A 51 3.12 12.13 -1.06
CA ARG A 51 2.08 11.47 -1.86
C ARG A 51 1.70 10.11 -1.27
N MET A 52 2.70 9.28 -0.94
CA MET A 52 2.41 7.99 -0.30
C MET A 52 1.82 8.14 1.09
N ALA A 53 2.32 9.08 1.91
CA ALA A 53 1.73 9.38 3.22
C ALA A 53 0.25 9.75 3.10
N SER A 54 -0.09 10.57 2.10
CA SER A 54 -1.45 10.99 1.82
C SER A 54 -2.33 9.85 1.31
N ALA A 55 -1.79 8.97 0.47
CA ALA A 55 -2.46 7.76 0.01
C ALA A 55 -2.76 6.81 1.17
N ILE A 56 -1.77 6.53 2.03
CA ILE A 56 -1.94 5.71 3.24
C ILE A 56 -3.03 6.28 4.14
N ARG A 57 -3.01 7.59 4.41
CA ARG A 57 -4.06 8.26 5.22
C ARG A 57 -5.45 8.14 4.58
N ARG A 58 -5.54 8.23 3.25
CA ARG A 58 -6.81 8.10 2.51
C ARG A 58 -7.37 6.69 2.64
N LEU A 59 -6.52 5.68 2.47
CA LEU A 59 -6.88 4.28 2.62
C LEU A 59 -7.29 3.93 4.07
N GLN A 60 -6.61 4.49 5.06
CA GLN A 60 -6.98 4.34 6.47
C GLN A 60 -8.35 4.95 6.79
N ARG A 61 -8.70 6.10 6.19
CA ARG A 61 -10.02 6.72 6.36
C ARG A 61 -11.15 5.91 5.73
N MET A 62 -10.90 5.27 4.59
CA MET A 62 -11.89 4.36 3.98
C MET A 62 -12.22 3.15 4.86
N ARG A 63 -11.32 2.75 5.77
CA ARG A 63 -11.53 1.66 6.74
C ARG A 63 -12.46 2.05 7.91
N GLY A 64 -12.64 3.34 8.19
CA GLY A 64 -13.41 3.84 9.35
C GLY A 64 -14.86 4.24 9.05
N LYS A 65 -15.38 3.91 7.85
CA LYS A 65 -16.75 4.22 7.42
C LYS A 65 -17.69 2.98 7.41
N VAL A 66 -17.35 1.94 8.18
CA VAL A 66 -18.21 0.77 8.40
C VAL A 66 -18.57 0.72 9.87
#